data_AF-A0A951BBT3-F1
#
_entry.id   AF-A0A951BBT3-F1
#
_cell.length_a   1.000
_cell.length_b   1.000
_cell.length_c   1.000
_cell.angle_alpha   90.00
_cell.angle_beta   90.00
_cell.angle_gamma   90.00
#
_symmetry.space_group_name_H-M   'P 1'
#
loop_
_entity.id
_entity.type
_entity.pdbx_description
1 polymer ?
#
loop_
_entity_poly.entity_id
_entity_poly.type
_entity_poly.pdbx_seq_one_letter_code
_entity_poly.pdbx_strand_id
1 'polypeptide(L)' 'MTTVEGATPKAGRENRRAIPVGCGTHGGPRGFTNLVVERKPNGEIVLDPHVTGMCVIIFDEAAARALFDVLGTWLR' A
#
# COMPACT_ATOMS: atom_id res chain seq x y z
N MET A 1 -12.22 33.21 -23.38
CA MET A 1 -11.01 32.78 -22.64
C MET A 1 -11.48 32.37 -21.27
N THR A 2 -11.70 31.07 -21.06
CA THR A 2 -12.22 30.55 -19.80
C THR A 2 -11.02 30.01 -19.02
N THR A 3 -10.63 30.74 -17.98
CA THR A 3 -9.56 30.33 -17.05
C THR A 3 -10.05 29.10 -16.30
N VAL A 4 -9.38 27.96 -16.47
CA VAL A 4 -9.62 26.78 -15.63
C VAL A 4 -9.02 27.05 -14.26
N GLU A 5 -9.90 27.15 -13.25
CA GLU A 5 -9.52 27.31 -11.86
C GLU A 5 -8.61 26.16 -11.44
N GLY A 6 -7.47 26.53 -10.84
CA GLY A 6 -6.44 25.61 -10.42
C GLY A 6 -6.99 24.55 -9.48
N ALA A 7 -6.87 23.29 -9.89
CA ALA A 7 -7.05 22.16 -9.01
C ALA A 7 -6.12 22.35 -7.79
N THR A 8 -6.72 22.63 -6.63
CA THR A 8 -6.00 22.64 -5.36
C THR A 8 -5.33 21.26 -5.23
N PRO A 9 -4.00 21.18 -5.05
CA PRO A 9 -3.36 19.90 -4.79
C PRO A 9 -4.02 19.30 -3.55
N LYS A 10 -4.75 18.19 -3.71
CA LYS A 10 -5.31 17.45 -2.57
C LYS A 10 -4.16 17.18 -1.62
N ALA A 11 -4.32 17.59 -0.35
CA ALA A 11 -3.36 17.37 0.73
C ALA A 11 -2.73 15.99 0.54
N GLY A 12 -1.41 16.00 0.32
CA GLY A 12 -0.67 14.84 -0.14
C GLY A 12 -0.99 13.64 0.74
N ARG A 13 -1.22 12.50 0.08
CA ARG A 13 -1.43 11.17 0.66
C ARG A 13 -0.13 10.69 1.33
N GLU A 14 0.42 11.45 2.27
CA GLU A 14 1.71 11.18 2.92
C GLU A 14 1.75 9.79 3.56
N ASN A 15 0.60 9.34 4.02
CA ASN A 15 0.37 8.04 4.63
C ASN A 15 0.08 6.92 3.62
N ARG A 16 0.17 7.18 2.30
CA ARG A 16 -0.06 6.17 1.26
C ARG A 16 1.09 6.11 0.26
N ARG A 17 1.62 4.91 0.05
CA ARG A 17 2.65 4.62 -0.94
C ARG A 17 2.17 3.54 -1.90
N ALA A 18 2.68 3.56 -3.13
CA ALA A 18 2.52 2.48 -4.09
C ALA A 18 3.91 1.91 -4.38
N ILE A 19 4.06 0.60 -4.29
CA ILE A 19 5.31 -0.13 -4.46
C ILE A 19 5.12 -1.12 -5.61
N PRO A 20 5.90 -1.04 -6.70
CA PRO A 20 5.84 -2.03 -7.77
C PRO A 20 6.38 -3.37 -7.27
N VAL A 21 5.56 -4.42 -7.35
CA VAL A 21 5.90 -5.77 -6.88
C VAL A 21 5.32 -6.84 -7.82
N GLY A 22 5.64 -8.11 -7.59
CA GLY A 22 4.95 -9.23 -8.21
C GLY A 22 3.81 -9.74 -7.32
N CYS A 23 2.65 -10.04 -7.90
CA CYS A 23 1.63 -10.84 -7.23
C CYS A 23 1.75 -12.31 -7.64
N GLY A 24 1.68 -13.20 -6.65
CA GLY A 24 1.45 -14.61 -6.86
C GLY A 24 0.09 -15.00 -6.31
N THR A 25 -0.88 -15.24 -7.19
CA THR A 25 -2.18 -15.81 -6.81
C THR A 25 -2.07 -17.33 -6.78
N HIS A 26 -2.56 -18.00 -5.73
CA HIS A 26 -2.57 -19.46 -5.68
C HIS A 26 -3.35 -20.03 -6.88
N GLY A 27 -2.70 -20.88 -7.68
CA GLY A 27 -3.32 -21.49 -8.86
C GLY A 27 -3.54 -20.54 -10.04
N GLY A 28 -3.10 -19.28 -9.93
CA GLY A 28 -3.17 -18.29 -11.00
C GLY A 28 -1.78 -17.92 -11.56
N PRO A 29 -1.73 -17.21 -12.69
CA PRO A 29 -0.48 -16.69 -13.25
C PRO A 29 0.13 -15.64 -12.30
N ARG A 30 1.46 -15.69 -12.14
CA ARG A 30 2.21 -14.62 -11.48
C ARG A 30 2.29 -13.41 -12.41
N GLY A 31 2.23 -12.20 -11.85
CA GLY A 31 2.25 -10.99 -12.66
C GLY A 31 2.67 -9.74 -11.90
N PHE A 32 2.96 -8.69 -12.66
CA PHE A 32 3.21 -7.36 -12.11
C PHE A 32 1.97 -6.84 -11.37
N THR A 33 2.20 -6.17 -10.24
CA THR A 33 1.15 -5.43 -9.55
C THR A 33 1.71 -4.25 -8.75
N ASN A 34 0.85 -3.34 -8.33
CA ASN A 34 1.22 -2.24 -7.45
C ASN A 34 0.68 -2.51 -6.05
N LEU A 35 1.56 -2.83 -5.11
CA LEU A 35 1.20 -2.91 -3.71
C LEU A 35 0.98 -1.51 -3.15
N VAL A 36 -0.26 -1.21 -2.79
CA VAL A 36 -0.58 0.00 -2.04
C VAL A 36 -0.42 -0.28 -0.56
N VAL A 37 0.35 0.58 0.11
CA VAL A 37 0.50 0.60 1.56
C VAL A 37 -0.12 1.89 2.07
N GLU A 38 -1.06 1.80 3.00
CA GLU A 38 -1.76 2.97 3.56
C GLU A 38 -1.86 2.88 5.07
N ARG A 39 -1.40 3.91 5.79
CA ARG A 39 -1.68 4.09 7.22
C ARG A 39 -2.98 4.86 7.39
N LYS A 40 -3.93 4.26 8.10
CA LYS A 40 -5.26 4.79 8.38
C LYS A 40 -5.24 5.70 9.62
N PRO A 41 -6.22 6.61 9.77
CA PRO A 41 -6.30 7.49 10.94
C PRO A 41 -6.44 6.76 12.28
N ASN A 42 -7.01 5.55 12.29
CA ASN A 42 -7.13 4.68 13.46
C ASN A 42 -5.82 3.94 13.82
N GLY A 43 -4.73 4.17 13.07
CA GLY A 43 -3.44 3.54 13.29
C GLY A 43 -3.21 2.23 12.52
N GLU A 44 -4.23 1.69 11.85
CA GLU A 44 -4.08 0.48 11.04
C GLU A 44 -3.21 0.73 9.81
N ILE A 45 -2.47 -0.30 9.38
CA ILE A 45 -1.68 -0.30 8.15
C ILE A 45 -2.31 -1.32 7.20
N VAL A 46 -2.74 -0.84 6.04
CA VAL A 46 -3.43 -1.64 5.02
C VAL A 46 -2.50 -1.87 3.83
N LEU A 47 -2.37 -3.13 3.44
CA LEU A 47 -1.69 -3.57 2.23
C LEU A 47 -2.75 -4.05 1.23
N ASP A 48 -2.82 -3.40 0.08
CA ASP A 48 -3.72 -3.74 -1.03
C ASP A 48 -2.88 -4.04 -2.28
N PRO A 49 -2.52 -5.32 -2.53
CA PRO A 49 -1.68 -5.72 -3.66
C PRO A 49 -2.28 -5.42 -5.03
N HIS A 50 -3.61 -5.33 -5.17
CA HIS A 50 -4.26 -5.15 -6.48
C HIS A 50 -4.89 -3.77 -6.66
N VAL A 51 -4.93 -2.96 -5.61
CA VAL A 51 -5.63 -1.67 -5.59
C VAL A 51 -7.13 -1.83 -5.91
N THR A 52 -7.67 -3.02 -5.65
CA THR A 52 -9.07 -3.37 -5.88
C THR A 52 -9.85 -3.52 -4.57
N GLY A 53 -9.16 -3.61 -3.43
CA GLY A 53 -9.75 -3.96 -2.14
C GLY A 53 -10.21 -5.43 -2.01
N MET A 54 -10.07 -6.26 -3.04
CA MET A 54 -10.51 -7.67 -3.01
C MET A 54 -9.58 -8.55 -2.18
N CYS A 55 -8.29 -8.22 -2.14
CA CYS A 55 -7.31 -8.85 -1.26
C CYS A 55 -6.67 -7.74 -0.46
N VAL A 56 -6.89 -7.72 0.84
CA VAL A 56 -6.28 -6.74 1.75
C VAL A 56 -5.69 -7.46 2.95
N ILE A 57 -4.53 -6.99 3.39
CA ILE A 57 -3.93 -7.40 4.66
C ILE A 57 -3.93 -6.16 5.56
N ILE A 58 -4.45 -6.31 6.77
CA ILE A 58 -4.57 -5.23 7.75
C ILE A 58 -3.70 -5.59 8.94
N PHE A 59 -2.84 -4.66 9.33
CA PHE A 59 -2.00 -4.77 10.51
C PHE A 59 -2.35 -3.67 11.50
N ASP A 60 -2.29 -3.99 12.78
CA ASP A 60 -2.03 -2.97 13.79
C ASP A 60 -0.53 -2.62 13.81
N GLU A 61 -0.15 -1.67 14.66
CA GLU A 61 1.25 -1.24 14.75
C GLU A 61 2.19 -2.35 15.23
N ALA A 62 1.74 -3.23 16.13
CA ALA A 62 2.57 -4.30 16.68
C ALA A 62 2.89 -5.36 15.61
N ALA A 63 1.88 -5.79 14.86
CA ALA A 63 2.05 -6.75 13.78
C ALA A 63 2.87 -6.17 12.63
N ALA A 64 2.71 -4.88 12.31
CA ALA A 64 3.52 -4.21 11.30
C ALA A 64 5.01 -4.13 11.71
N ARG A 65 5.30 -3.83 12.98
CA ARG A 65 6.68 -3.86 13.52
C ARG A 65 7.28 -5.26 13.46
N ALA A 66 6.50 -6.28 13.83
CA ALA A 66 6.96 -7.67 13.72
C ALA A 66 7.32 -8.06 12.27
N LEU A 67 6.51 -7.66 11.29
CA LEU A 67 6.82 -7.86 9.87
C LEU A 67 8.10 -7.12 9.47
N PHE A 68 8.25 -5.85 9.90
CA PHE A 68 9.45 -5.06 9.63
C PHE A 68 10.72 -5.73 10.19
N ASP A 69 10.67 -6.24 11.42
CA ASP A 69 11.79 -6.93 12.04
C ASP A 69 12.16 -8.21 11.28
N VAL A 70 11.17 -9.03 10.90
CA VAL A 70 11.39 -10.25 10.09
C VAL A 70 12.06 -9.90 8.76
N LEU A 71 11.52 -8.94 8.01
CA LEU A 71 12.12 -8.49 6.74
C LEU A 71 13.53 -7.94 6.97
N GLY A 72 13.74 -7.21 8.06
CA GLY A 72 15.04 -6.70 8.46
C GLY A 72 16.06 -7.79 8.77
N THR A 73 15.64 -8.99 9.22
CA THR A 73 16.58 -10.12 9.39
C THR A 73 17.07 -10.69 8.06
N TRP A 74 16.30 -10.56 6.98
CA TRP A 74 16.61 -11.14 5.67
C TRP A 74 17.31 -10.18 4.72
N LEU A 75 17.09 -8.87 4.89
CA LEU A 75 17.56 -7.83 3.99
C LEU A 75 18.81 -7.08 4.50
N ARG A 76 19.41 -7.54 5.61
CA ARG A 76 20.63 -6.98 6.20
C ARG A 76 21.90 -7.59 5.61
#